data_AF-A0A1G0YQH5-F1
#
_entry.id   AF-A0A1G0YQH5-F1
#
_cell.length_a   1.000
_cell.length_b   1.000
_cell.length_c   1.000
_cell.angle_alpha   90.00
_cell.angle_beta   90.00
_cell.angle_gamma   90.00
#
_symmetry.space_group_name_H-M   'P 1'
#
loop_
_entity.id
_entity.type
_entity.pdbx_description
1 polymer ?
#
loop_
_entity_poly.entity_id
_entity_poly.type
_entity_poly.pdbx_seq_one_letter_code
_entity_poly.pdbx_strand_id
1 'polypeptide(L)'
;MEAPNFVSNVLSVGLFAARLFLNVAELIRHVCLPHGGRVGLLSMDNSPLTASFAEIEKFLDGRDAVILFNQELYYADRKKREVYQVEITERNTKSADQLQLKFTNQYQIADDKAQALIVSVTGRKPAGGEKDSTWTERFLFEIYKRNSVYLNDAAWSMVNLFTNYTPLLFDLSAPLVNWLIAGFLGFDFIVILWQRFWAEREYHRMRDHYDLECRDYRRRQVQLPNEISRLVSEVDELINEVNRKKQLSDDLSNAETYVLEGYERMRQELDEALAAKQKELADKEQELKRLPQLIASNILDRRNNELKWTVKNSTFWFNAGAAALFVIGFTSSFFFAAPIVAIVAYAACIVAVAMYLSGGAYSKWQEKSLRSADAHRDYEDVKNKNGRVGPGLQYIQCKNDSLRDYQATRRGFWLTMARNVLIPTVMIALIAACWQAAVVFAALYVGYKLYQHYHKPNKAPEKLKEIPSHPGFFATKAIPASGSLSDEPSTDNHRVENEPDVVRGLVPVF
;
A
#
# COMPACT_ATOMS: atom_id res chain seq x y z
N MET A 1 41.98 32.32 2.85
CA MET A 1 40.61 31.79 3.02
C MET A 1 40.08 32.44 4.28
N GLU A 2 39.12 33.36 4.15
CA GLU A 2 38.46 33.97 5.31
C GLU A 2 37.85 32.86 6.18
N ALA A 3 37.95 33.01 7.50
CA ALA A 3 37.37 32.07 8.44
C ALA A 3 35.88 31.85 8.10
N PRO A 4 35.35 30.62 8.17
CA PRO A 4 33.93 30.38 7.95
C PRO A 4 33.13 31.28 8.90
N ASN A 5 32.32 32.19 8.33
CA ASN A 5 31.52 33.12 9.09
C ASN A 5 30.66 32.33 10.08
N PHE A 6 30.70 32.69 11.37
CA PHE A 6 29.93 32.09 12.46
C PHE A 6 28.46 31.79 12.07
N VAL A 7 27.86 32.68 11.29
CA VAL A 7 26.50 32.56 10.73
C VAL A 7 26.33 31.31 9.85
N SER A 8 27.30 30.95 9.01
CA SER A 8 27.24 29.76 8.15
C SER A 8 27.31 28.46 8.95
N ASN A 9 28.18 28.41 9.97
CA ASN A 9 28.30 27.24 10.86
C ASN A 9 27.03 27.03 11.69
N VAL A 10 26.46 28.11 12.23
CA VAL A 10 25.20 28.08 12.98
C VAL A 10 24.03 27.67 12.09
N LEU A 11 23.93 28.17 10.86
CA LEU A 11 22.84 27.81 9.93
C LEU A 11 22.96 26.36 9.43
N SER A 12 24.16 25.87 9.16
CA SER A 12 24.37 24.50 8.68
C SER A 12 24.07 23.45 9.75
N VAL A 13 24.68 23.57 10.95
CA VAL A 13 24.43 22.63 12.05
C VAL A 13 23.04 22.82 12.63
N GLY A 14 22.57 24.07 12.71
CA GLY A 14 21.24 24.41 13.19
C GLY A 14 20.12 23.79 12.36
N LEU A 15 20.28 23.65 11.04
CA LEU A 15 19.27 23.01 10.19
C LEU A 15 19.13 21.50 10.48
N PHE A 16 20.25 20.77 10.53
CA PHE A 16 20.23 19.33 10.82
C PHE A 16 19.86 19.04 12.27
N ALA A 17 20.34 19.85 13.22
CA ALA A 17 19.94 19.77 14.62
C ALA A 17 18.45 20.10 14.80
N ALA A 18 17.92 21.11 14.10
CA ALA A 18 16.48 21.41 14.11
C ALA A 18 15.66 20.28 13.48
N ARG A 19 16.15 19.68 12.39
CA ARG A 19 15.50 18.53 11.75
C ARG A 19 15.50 17.31 12.67
N LEU A 20 16.63 17.00 13.30
CA LEU A 20 16.76 15.95 14.30
C LEU A 20 15.83 16.23 15.49
N PHE A 21 15.78 17.47 15.97
CA PHE A 21 14.89 17.88 17.05
C PHE A 21 13.42 17.75 16.67
N LEU A 22 13.01 18.14 15.45
CA LEU A 22 11.65 17.95 14.95
C LEU A 22 11.29 16.47 14.84
N ASN A 23 12.23 15.66 14.38
CA ASN A 23 12.08 14.21 14.25
C ASN A 23 12.00 13.51 15.62
N VAL A 24 12.77 13.97 16.60
CA VAL A 24 12.69 13.55 18.01
C VAL A 24 11.42 14.08 18.65
N ALA A 25 10.98 15.30 18.36
CA ALA A 25 9.72 15.85 18.84
C ALA A 25 8.52 15.10 18.26
N GLU A 26 8.59 14.68 16.99
CA GLU A 26 7.57 13.82 16.38
C GLU A 26 7.57 12.43 17.04
N LEU A 27 8.75 11.86 17.32
CA LEU A 27 8.88 10.63 18.09
C LEU A 27 8.26 10.78 19.48
N ILE A 28 8.65 11.80 20.25
CA ILE A 28 8.10 12.13 21.56
C ILE A 28 6.60 12.38 21.48
N ARG A 29 6.09 12.99 20.41
CA ARG A 29 4.66 13.18 20.21
C ARG A 29 3.94 11.84 20.06
N HIS A 30 4.44 10.93 19.22
CA HIS A 30 3.84 9.60 19.02
C HIS A 30 3.98 8.69 20.25
N VAL A 31 5.01 8.93 21.05
CA VAL A 31 5.38 8.10 22.19
C VAL A 31 4.69 8.58 23.48
N CYS A 32 4.67 9.89 23.74
CA CYS A 32 4.17 10.53 24.96
C CYS A 32 2.76 11.14 24.83
N LEU A 33 2.32 11.50 23.62
CA LEU A 33 0.95 11.95 23.33
C LEU A 33 0.25 10.90 22.46
N PRO A 34 0.01 9.69 23.00
CA PRO A 34 -0.65 8.64 22.25
C PRO A 34 -2.03 9.13 21.85
N HIS A 35 -2.29 9.11 20.55
CA HIS A 35 -3.61 9.47 20.08
C HIS A 35 -4.56 8.38 20.60
N GLY A 36 -5.73 8.80 21.10
CA GLY A 36 -6.81 7.85 21.36
C GLY A 36 -7.00 7.00 20.10
N GLY A 37 -7.26 5.70 20.24
CA GLY A 37 -7.39 4.82 19.08
C GLY A 37 -8.30 5.48 18.05
N ARG A 38 -7.82 5.63 16.82
CA ARG A 38 -8.73 6.06 15.76
C ARG A 38 -9.35 4.81 15.20
N VAL A 39 -10.67 4.80 15.17
CA VAL A 39 -11.42 3.68 14.60
C VAL A 39 -11.26 3.77 13.07
N GLY A 40 -10.93 2.65 12.44
CA GLY A 40 -10.97 2.54 10.99
C GLY A 40 -12.38 2.67 10.46
N LEU A 41 -12.54 3.24 9.27
CA LEU A 41 -13.76 3.19 8.48
C LEU A 41 -13.47 2.31 7.29
N LEU A 42 -14.19 1.20 7.20
CA LEU A 42 -14.02 0.21 6.15
C LEU A 42 -15.36 -0.01 5.45
N SER A 43 -15.43 0.23 4.15
CA SER A 43 -16.56 -0.26 3.35
C SER A 43 -16.22 -1.67 2.88
N MET A 44 -17.12 -2.62 3.05
CA MET A 44 -16.94 -3.99 2.58
C MET A 44 -18.12 -4.41 1.73
N ASP A 45 -17.83 -5.22 0.72
CA ASP A 45 -18.85 -5.82 -0.16
C ASP A 45 -19.30 -7.20 0.33
N ASN A 46 -18.63 -7.74 1.35
CA ASN A 46 -18.92 -9.03 1.98
C ASN A 46 -19.42 -8.82 3.42
N SER A 47 -20.31 -9.70 3.87
CA SER A 47 -20.86 -9.62 5.24
C SER A 47 -19.75 -9.80 6.28
N PRO A 48 -19.57 -8.83 7.18
CA PRO A 48 -18.52 -8.88 8.20
C PRO A 48 -18.88 -9.82 9.37
N LEU A 49 -20.08 -10.40 9.39
CA LEU A 49 -20.48 -11.45 10.34
C LEU A 49 -20.14 -12.87 9.86
N THR A 50 -19.99 -13.07 8.55
CA THR A 50 -19.67 -14.38 7.95
C THR A 50 -18.18 -14.53 7.65
N ALA A 51 -17.45 -13.42 7.55
CA ALA A 51 -15.99 -13.44 7.44
C ALA A 51 -15.35 -13.75 8.80
N SER A 52 -14.27 -14.53 8.79
CA SER A 52 -13.51 -14.77 10.02
C SER A 52 -12.88 -13.47 10.50
N PHE A 53 -12.81 -13.25 11.82
CA PHE A 53 -12.18 -12.03 12.34
C PHE A 53 -10.74 -11.87 11.82
N ALA A 54 -10.02 -12.98 11.59
CA ALA A 54 -8.68 -12.99 11.03
C ALA A 54 -8.60 -12.41 9.60
N GLU A 55 -9.66 -12.51 8.80
CA GLU A 55 -9.73 -11.89 7.46
C GLU A 55 -10.00 -10.39 7.58
N ILE A 56 -10.90 -10.00 8.49
CA ILE A 56 -11.22 -8.59 8.73
C ILE A 56 -10.00 -7.88 9.31
N GLU A 57 -9.29 -8.50 10.25
CA GLU A 57 -8.11 -8.00 10.95
C GLU A 57 -7.00 -7.51 10.00
N LYS A 58 -6.87 -8.11 8.82
CA LYS A 58 -5.92 -7.69 7.77
C LYS A 58 -6.21 -6.29 7.24
N PHE A 59 -7.48 -5.89 7.21
CA PHE A 59 -7.93 -4.58 6.74
C PHE A 59 -7.99 -3.53 7.85
N LEU A 60 -7.88 -3.96 9.11
CA LEU A 60 -8.02 -3.10 10.27
C LEU A 60 -6.78 -2.24 10.57
N ASP A 61 -5.65 -2.45 9.88
CA ASP A 61 -4.36 -1.76 10.14
C ASP A 61 -4.01 -1.75 11.66
N GLY A 62 -4.35 -2.84 12.35
CA GLY A 62 -4.16 -2.97 13.79
C GLY A 62 -5.01 -2.03 14.66
N ARG A 63 -6.24 -1.71 14.27
CA ARG A 63 -7.17 -0.83 15.01
C ARG A 63 -8.56 -1.47 15.11
N ASP A 64 -9.44 -0.97 15.98
CA ASP A 64 -10.86 -1.28 15.82
C ASP A 64 -11.39 -0.59 14.55
N ALA A 65 -12.42 -1.12 13.90
CA ALA A 65 -13.07 -0.44 12.77
C ALA A 65 -14.59 -0.49 12.82
N VAL A 66 -15.21 0.53 12.23
CA VAL A 66 -16.61 0.48 11.84
C VAL A 66 -16.66 0.08 10.37
N ILE A 67 -17.46 -0.93 10.08
CA ILE A 67 -17.62 -1.51 8.77
C ILE A 67 -18.99 -1.11 8.22
N LEU A 68 -19.02 -0.58 6.99
CA LEU A 68 -20.25 -0.35 6.24
C LEU A 68 -20.46 -1.52 5.27
N PHE A 69 -21.58 -2.22 5.42
CA PHE A 69 -22.00 -3.31 4.53
C PHE A 69 -23.52 -3.22 4.34
N ASN A 70 -23.99 -3.22 3.08
CA ASN A 70 -25.42 -3.14 2.75
C ASN A 70 -26.21 -2.03 3.48
N GLN A 71 -25.64 -0.83 3.58
CA GLN A 71 -26.23 0.33 4.30
C GLN A 71 -26.40 0.12 5.83
N GLU A 72 -25.82 -0.94 6.37
CA GLU A 72 -25.78 -1.20 7.81
C GLU A 72 -24.36 -1.04 8.36
N LEU A 73 -24.29 -0.68 9.64
CA LEU A 73 -23.03 -0.45 10.35
C LEU A 73 -22.71 -1.65 11.24
N TYR A 74 -21.45 -2.08 11.18
CA TYR A 74 -20.90 -3.14 12.02
C TYR A 74 -19.67 -2.59 12.75
N TYR A 75 -19.37 -3.13 13.92
CA TYR A 75 -18.20 -2.75 14.72
C TYR A 75 -17.30 -3.97 14.91
N ALA A 76 -16.09 -3.90 14.38
CA ALA A 76 -15.04 -4.89 14.57
C ALA A 76 -14.20 -4.53 15.81
N ASP A 77 -14.32 -5.35 16.85
CA ASP A 77 -13.57 -5.23 18.11
C ASP A 77 -12.34 -6.14 18.06
N ARG A 78 -11.16 -5.53 17.94
CA ARG A 78 -9.91 -6.30 17.81
C ARG A 78 -9.55 -7.06 19.06
N LYS A 79 -9.82 -6.50 20.25
CA LYS A 79 -9.44 -7.17 21.51
C LYS A 79 -10.27 -8.42 21.74
N LYS A 80 -11.55 -8.38 21.38
CA LYS A 80 -12.45 -9.52 21.50
C LYS A 80 -12.40 -10.46 20.31
N ARG A 81 -11.79 -10.03 19.19
CA ARG A 81 -11.76 -10.74 17.91
C ARG A 81 -13.15 -11.09 17.41
N GLU A 82 -14.08 -10.14 17.56
CA GLU A 82 -15.48 -10.31 17.21
C GLU A 82 -16.01 -9.08 16.45
N VAL A 83 -16.99 -9.31 15.59
CA VAL A 83 -17.73 -8.26 14.89
C VAL A 83 -19.17 -8.28 15.39
N TYR A 84 -19.71 -7.10 15.69
CA TYR A 84 -21.09 -6.94 16.11
C TYR A 84 -21.82 -5.98 15.19
N GLN A 85 -23.08 -6.27 14.86
CA GLN A 85 -23.94 -5.31 14.19
C GLN A 85 -24.24 -4.15 15.16
N VAL A 86 -24.21 -2.91 14.64
CA VAL A 86 -24.47 -1.71 15.44
C VAL A 86 -25.97 -1.41 15.39
N GLU A 87 -26.62 -1.43 16.55
CA GLU A 87 -28.04 -1.15 16.66
C GLU A 87 -28.32 0.35 16.49
N ILE A 88 -29.09 0.69 15.44
CA ILE A 88 -29.51 2.07 15.18
C ILE A 88 -30.85 2.30 15.88
N THR A 89 -30.88 3.25 16.82
CA THR A 89 -32.05 3.66 17.59
C THR A 89 -32.48 5.08 17.17
N GLU A 90 -33.71 5.50 17.47
CA GLU A 90 -34.22 6.84 17.13
C GLU A 90 -33.34 8.00 17.65
N ARG A 91 -32.53 7.76 18.69
CA ARG A 91 -31.63 8.76 19.27
C ARG A 91 -30.32 8.93 18.50
N ASN A 92 -29.86 7.91 17.77
CA ASN A 92 -28.57 7.91 17.06
C ASN A 92 -28.69 7.90 15.53
N THR A 93 -29.90 7.78 14.96
CA THR A 93 -30.16 7.73 13.51
C THR A 93 -29.49 8.89 12.76
N LYS A 94 -29.65 10.13 13.24
CA LYS A 94 -29.07 11.31 12.59
C LYS A 94 -27.54 11.30 12.58
N SER A 95 -26.90 10.72 13.61
CA SER A 95 -25.45 10.54 13.66
C SER A 95 -24.99 9.38 12.77
N ALA A 96 -25.80 8.32 12.65
CA ALA A 96 -25.53 7.18 11.78
C ALA A 96 -25.56 7.60 10.31
N ASP A 97 -26.56 8.38 9.88
CA ASP A 97 -26.65 8.91 8.50
C ASP A 97 -25.42 9.76 8.14
N GLN A 98 -25.01 10.64 9.05
CA GLN A 98 -23.81 11.46 8.87
C GLN A 98 -22.52 10.64 8.84
N LEU A 99 -22.47 9.52 9.58
CA LEU A 99 -21.33 8.62 9.60
C LEU A 99 -21.27 7.79 8.31
N GLN A 100 -22.39 7.33 7.77
CA GLN A 100 -22.44 6.61 6.49
C GLN A 100 -21.89 7.46 5.33
N LEU A 101 -22.19 8.77 5.31
CA LEU A 101 -21.65 9.71 4.33
C LEU A 101 -20.12 9.90 4.41
N LYS A 102 -19.49 9.47 5.51
CA LYS A 102 -18.04 9.58 5.68
C LYS A 102 -17.29 8.41 5.08
N PHE A 103 -17.92 7.26 4.82
CA PHE A 103 -17.23 6.10 4.24
C PHE A 103 -16.76 6.36 2.81
N THR A 104 -15.63 5.76 2.46
CA THR A 104 -15.11 5.72 1.10
C THR A 104 -14.88 4.26 0.68
N ASN A 105 -14.62 4.02 -0.60
CA ASN A 105 -14.36 2.67 -1.14
C ASN A 105 -13.04 2.07 -0.64
N GLN A 106 -12.26 2.79 0.16
CA GLN A 106 -10.98 2.33 0.70
C GLN A 106 -10.98 2.46 2.22
N TYR A 107 -10.19 1.61 2.88
CA TYR A 107 -9.94 1.76 4.30
C TYR A 107 -9.37 3.16 4.59
N GLN A 108 -9.99 3.84 5.54
CA GLN A 108 -9.52 5.14 6.00
C GLN A 108 -9.61 5.25 7.51
N ILE A 109 -8.74 6.05 8.09
CA ILE A 109 -8.76 6.33 9.52
C ILE A 109 -9.79 7.43 9.79
N ALA A 110 -10.69 7.24 10.77
CA ALA A 110 -11.70 8.25 11.10
C ALA A 110 -11.06 9.60 11.47
N ASP A 111 -11.57 10.70 10.91
CA ASP A 111 -11.25 12.06 11.32
C ASP A 111 -11.92 12.39 12.68
N ASP A 112 -11.53 13.49 13.33
CA ASP A 112 -12.01 13.80 14.69
C ASP A 112 -13.55 13.97 14.76
N LYS A 113 -14.18 14.37 13.65
CA LYS A 113 -15.65 14.47 13.52
C LYS A 113 -16.30 13.10 13.37
N ALA A 114 -15.77 12.24 12.50
CA ALA A 114 -16.22 10.87 12.31
C ALA A 114 -16.03 10.07 13.60
N GLN A 115 -14.96 10.30 14.35
CA GLN A 115 -14.73 9.67 15.65
C GLN A 115 -15.84 10.01 16.66
N ALA A 116 -16.25 11.29 16.75
CA ALA A 116 -17.35 11.71 17.61
C ALA A 116 -18.67 11.04 17.21
N LEU A 117 -18.92 10.91 15.90
CA LEU A 117 -20.08 10.21 15.36
C LEU A 117 -20.04 8.71 15.72
N ILE A 118 -18.90 8.03 15.54
CA ILE A 118 -18.73 6.61 15.91
C ILE A 118 -19.01 6.37 17.39
N VAL A 119 -18.51 7.23 18.28
CA VAL A 119 -18.78 7.11 19.73
C VAL A 119 -20.27 7.33 20.03
N SER A 120 -20.91 8.28 19.34
CA SER A 120 -22.35 8.54 19.52
C SER A 120 -23.25 7.43 18.99
N VAL A 121 -22.82 6.72 17.94
CA VAL A 121 -23.60 5.67 17.28
C VAL A 121 -23.38 4.32 17.94
N THR A 122 -22.13 3.98 18.27
CA THR A 122 -21.78 2.66 18.81
C THR A 122 -21.74 2.62 20.34
N GLY A 123 -21.69 3.77 21.02
CA GLY A 123 -21.46 3.87 22.46
C GLY A 123 -20.06 3.42 22.91
N ARG A 124 -19.21 2.96 21.97
CA ARG A 124 -17.88 2.41 22.26
C ARG A 124 -16.83 3.48 22.06
N LYS A 125 -15.96 3.63 23.05
CA LYS A 125 -14.70 4.34 22.87
C LYS A 125 -13.76 3.43 22.08
N PRO A 126 -12.99 3.96 21.13
CA PRO A 126 -12.02 3.20 20.37
C PRO A 126 -11.09 2.38 21.28
N ALA A 127 -11.03 1.07 21.11
CA ALA A 127 -9.92 0.26 21.57
C ALA A 127 -8.88 0.11 20.44
N GLY A 128 -7.64 -0.20 20.79
CA GLY A 128 -6.54 -0.34 19.83
C GLY A 128 -5.90 0.96 19.37
N GLY A 129 -5.89 1.99 20.22
CA GLY A 129 -4.96 3.10 20.03
C GLY A 129 -3.55 2.78 20.52
N GLU A 130 -2.57 3.60 20.13
CA GLU A 130 -1.24 3.64 20.76
C GLU A 130 -1.39 3.42 22.28
N LYS A 131 -2.38 4.05 22.92
CA LYS A 131 -2.78 3.91 24.34
C LYS A 131 -2.78 2.48 24.93
N ASP A 132 -3.03 1.43 24.15
CA ASP A 132 -3.04 0.04 24.61
C ASP A 132 -1.66 -0.66 24.57
N SER A 133 -0.72 -0.12 23.79
CA SER A 133 0.68 -0.60 23.74
C SER A 133 1.51 0.07 24.83
N THR A 134 2.53 -0.62 25.35
CA THR A 134 3.46 0.01 26.30
C THR A 134 4.23 1.14 25.62
N TRP A 135 4.67 2.13 26.39
CA TRP A 135 5.52 3.22 25.92
C TRP A 135 6.76 2.71 25.15
N THR A 136 7.33 1.59 25.62
CA THR A 136 8.46 0.88 25.01
C THR A 136 8.12 0.26 23.66
N GLU A 137 6.96 -0.37 23.50
CA GLU A 137 6.53 -0.93 22.22
C GLU A 137 6.30 0.14 21.16
N ARG A 138 5.69 1.27 21.54
CA ARG A 138 5.50 2.42 20.63
C ARG A 138 6.82 3.03 20.20
N PHE A 139 7.72 3.21 21.16
CA PHE A 139 9.06 3.73 20.90
C PHE A 139 9.85 2.82 19.96
N LEU A 140 9.88 1.51 20.25
CA LEU A 140 10.55 0.52 19.40
C LEU A 140 9.93 0.43 18.01
N PHE A 141 8.60 0.52 17.91
CA PHE A 141 7.90 0.51 16.63
C PHE A 141 8.20 1.75 15.78
N GLU A 142 8.12 2.95 16.36
CA GLU A 142 8.45 4.18 15.63
C GLU A 142 9.94 4.25 15.26
N ILE A 143 10.84 3.78 16.15
CA ILE A 143 12.26 3.60 15.80
C ILE A 143 12.40 2.61 14.65
N TYR A 144 11.79 1.43 14.72
CA TYR A 144 11.88 0.42 13.66
C TYR A 144 11.40 0.98 12.31
N LYS A 145 10.28 1.69 12.31
CA LYS A 145 9.64 2.26 11.12
C LYS A 145 10.47 3.38 10.47
N ARG A 146 11.10 4.23 11.28
CA ARG A 146 11.82 5.44 10.84
C ARG A 146 13.33 5.34 11.03
N ASN A 147 13.86 4.14 11.33
CA ASN A 147 15.25 3.92 11.76
C ASN A 147 16.24 4.56 10.81
N SER A 148 16.02 4.44 9.52
CA SER A 148 16.95 4.90 8.50
C SER A 148 16.98 6.42 8.36
N VAL A 149 15.87 7.10 8.63
CA VAL A 149 15.78 8.57 8.62
C VAL A 149 16.45 9.12 9.88
N TYR A 150 16.18 8.53 11.04
CA TYR A 150 16.83 8.92 12.30
C TYR A 150 18.34 8.67 12.26
N LEU A 151 18.75 7.52 11.73
CA LEU A 151 20.16 7.18 11.56
C LEU A 151 20.88 8.17 10.64
N ASN A 152 20.24 8.55 9.52
CA ASN A 152 20.79 9.53 8.58
C ASN A 152 20.90 10.93 9.22
N ASP A 153 19.84 11.41 9.85
CA ASP A 153 19.84 12.75 10.47
C ASP A 153 20.80 12.82 11.69
N ALA A 154 20.90 11.75 12.48
CA ALA A 154 21.85 11.66 13.59
C ALA A 154 23.30 11.64 13.08
N ALA A 155 23.58 10.83 12.06
CA ALA A 155 24.88 10.77 11.39
C ALA A 155 25.28 12.16 10.88
N TRP A 156 24.41 12.83 10.10
CA TRP A 156 24.69 14.16 9.57
C TRP A 156 24.81 15.23 10.63
N SER A 157 24.02 15.17 11.71
CA SER A 157 24.15 16.10 12.84
C SER A 157 25.51 15.97 13.51
N MET A 158 25.98 14.73 13.72
CA MET A 158 27.27 14.44 14.34
C MET A 158 28.44 14.86 13.44
N VAL A 159 28.39 14.57 12.14
CA VAL A 159 29.42 14.99 11.18
C VAL A 159 29.51 16.50 11.13
N ASN A 160 28.39 17.19 10.94
CA ASN A 160 28.37 18.65 10.87
C ASN A 160 28.88 19.29 12.16
N LEU A 161 28.61 18.68 13.33
CA LEU A 161 29.19 19.11 14.60
C LEU A 161 30.73 19.03 14.56
N PHE A 162 31.28 17.88 14.18
CA PHE A 162 32.73 17.71 14.11
C PHE A 162 33.38 18.60 13.05
N THR A 163 32.79 18.71 11.86
CA THR A 163 33.40 19.41 10.72
C THR A 163 33.27 20.92 10.80
N ASN A 164 32.12 21.46 11.24
CA ASN A 164 31.87 22.89 11.21
C ASN A 164 32.32 23.62 12.49
N TYR A 165 32.43 22.91 13.62
CA TYR A 165 32.94 23.47 14.89
C TYR A 165 34.38 23.05 15.20
N THR A 166 35.09 22.48 14.23
CA THR A 166 36.51 22.14 14.34
C THR A 166 37.36 23.26 14.97
N PRO A 167 37.31 24.52 14.52
CA PRO A 167 38.16 25.59 15.07
C PRO A 167 37.86 25.95 16.53
N LEU A 168 36.69 25.55 17.06
CA LEU A 168 36.23 25.91 18.40
C LEU A 168 36.31 24.73 19.38
N LEU A 169 36.08 23.50 18.92
CA LEU A 169 35.84 22.34 19.79
C LEU A 169 36.75 21.13 19.52
N PHE A 170 37.29 20.95 18.32
CA PHE A 170 37.89 19.65 17.93
C PHE A 170 39.26 19.71 17.25
N ASP A 171 39.72 20.87 16.77
CA ASP A 171 41.03 21.12 16.15
C ASP A 171 41.45 20.06 15.10
N LEU A 172 40.48 19.57 14.32
CA LEU A 172 40.70 18.64 13.21
C LEU A 172 41.39 19.35 12.04
N SER A 173 42.29 18.64 11.36
CA SER A 173 42.90 19.16 10.14
C SER A 173 41.89 19.22 8.98
N ALA A 174 42.05 20.19 8.08
CA ALA A 174 41.17 20.31 6.91
C ALA A 174 41.11 19.04 6.02
N PRO A 175 42.21 18.30 5.78
CA PRO A 175 42.15 17.01 5.08
C PRO A 175 41.28 15.98 5.81
N LEU A 176 41.37 15.91 7.15
CA LEU A 176 40.58 14.97 7.94
C LEU A 176 39.09 15.30 7.88
N VAL A 177 38.73 16.58 7.95
CA VAL A 177 37.35 17.06 7.77
C VAL A 177 36.77 16.63 6.41
N ASN A 178 37.53 16.82 5.34
CA ASN A 178 37.12 16.42 3.99
C ASN A 178 36.91 14.90 3.86
N TRP A 179 37.82 14.10 4.43
CA TRP A 179 37.69 12.64 4.44
C TRP A 179 36.51 12.14 5.28
N LEU A 180 36.22 12.80 6.40
CA LEU A 180 35.03 12.52 7.21
C LEU A 180 33.75 12.77 6.40
N ILE A 181 33.63 13.91 5.73
CA ILE A 181 32.46 14.22 4.89
C ILE A 181 32.32 13.18 3.77
N ALA A 182 33.41 12.85 3.08
CA ALA A 182 33.40 11.84 2.01
C ALA A 182 32.95 10.45 2.53
N GLY A 183 33.44 10.03 3.69
CA GLY A 183 33.04 8.78 4.32
C GLY A 183 31.55 8.72 4.63
N PHE A 184 30.98 9.81 5.15
CA PHE A 184 29.55 9.88 5.45
C PHE A 184 28.66 10.00 4.21
N LEU A 185 29.14 10.63 3.14
CA LEU A 185 28.48 10.54 1.84
C LEU A 185 28.44 9.09 1.31
N GLY A 186 29.51 8.33 1.53
CA GLY A 186 29.54 6.89 1.23
C GLY A 186 28.57 6.09 2.10
N PHE A 187 28.43 6.46 3.38
CA PHE A 187 27.44 5.90 4.28
C PHE A 187 26.00 6.12 3.78
N ASP A 188 25.66 7.30 3.26
CA ASP A 188 24.33 7.56 2.67
C ASP A 188 23.99 6.57 1.55
N PHE A 189 24.94 6.31 0.66
CA PHE A 189 24.78 5.30 -0.39
C PHE A 189 24.48 3.91 0.20
N ILE A 190 25.25 3.50 1.22
CA ILE A 190 25.07 2.20 1.90
C ILE A 190 23.69 2.13 2.57
N VAL A 191 23.26 3.20 3.26
CA VAL A 191 21.95 3.26 3.91
C VAL A 191 20.82 3.14 2.90
N ILE A 192 20.93 3.76 1.71
CA ILE A 192 19.93 3.63 0.65
C ILE A 192 19.86 2.19 0.13
N LEU A 193 21.01 1.54 -0.09
CA LEU A 193 21.04 0.12 -0.48
C LEU A 193 20.44 -0.78 0.60
N TRP A 194 20.69 -0.47 1.87
CA TRP A 194 20.11 -1.19 2.99
C TRP A 194 18.58 -1.03 3.07
N GLN A 195 18.07 0.19 2.87
CA GLN A 195 16.63 0.44 2.78
C GLN A 195 15.99 -0.33 1.62
N ARG A 196 16.66 -0.36 0.45
CA ARG A 196 16.22 -1.14 -0.71
C ARG A 196 16.13 -2.62 -0.37
N PHE A 197 17.15 -3.18 0.27
CA PHE A 197 17.19 -4.59 0.66
C PHE A 197 16.02 -4.99 1.58
N TRP A 198 15.71 -4.18 2.59
CA TRP A 198 14.55 -4.45 3.46
C TRP A 198 13.22 -4.30 2.73
N ALA A 199 13.10 -3.29 1.85
CA ALA A 199 11.90 -3.11 1.04
C ALA A 199 11.68 -4.28 0.05
N GLU A 200 12.76 -4.86 -0.48
CA GLU A 200 12.72 -6.03 -1.36
C GLU A 200 12.20 -7.26 -0.61
N ARG A 201 12.69 -7.49 0.61
CA ARG A 201 12.19 -8.58 1.48
C ARG A 201 10.70 -8.43 1.79
N GLU A 202 10.27 -7.22 2.11
CA GLU A 202 8.85 -6.96 2.39
C GLU A 202 7.98 -7.20 1.15
N TYR A 203 8.45 -6.78 -0.02
CA TYR A 203 7.79 -7.06 -1.29
C TYR A 203 7.65 -8.57 -1.54
N HIS A 204 8.73 -9.34 -1.38
CA HIS A 204 8.69 -10.80 -1.56
C HIS A 204 7.73 -11.47 -0.59
N ARG A 205 7.75 -11.07 0.69
CA ARG A 205 6.82 -11.58 1.70
C ARG A 205 5.36 -11.36 1.29
N MET A 206 5.03 -10.15 0.81
CA MET A 206 3.69 -9.81 0.37
C MET A 206 3.30 -10.55 -0.91
N ARG A 207 4.21 -10.67 -1.87
CA ARG A 207 3.96 -11.44 -3.10
C ARG A 207 3.67 -12.91 -2.79
N ASP A 208 4.47 -13.52 -1.94
CA ASP A 208 4.32 -14.93 -1.57
C ASP A 208 3.01 -15.15 -0.79
N HIS A 209 2.58 -14.16 0.01
CA HIS A 209 1.27 -14.15 0.66
C HIS A 209 0.11 -14.18 -0.34
N TYR A 210 0.09 -13.27 -1.32
CA TYR A 210 -0.95 -13.26 -2.36
C TYR A 210 -0.96 -14.58 -3.18
N ASP A 211 0.22 -15.15 -3.44
CA ASP A 211 0.35 -16.41 -4.16
C ASP A 211 -0.15 -17.62 -3.35
N LEU A 212 -0.05 -17.57 -2.02
CA LEU A 212 -0.66 -18.56 -1.13
C LEU A 212 -2.18 -18.42 -1.13
N GLU A 213 -2.72 -17.20 -0.94
CA GLU A 213 -4.16 -16.97 -0.93
C GLU A 213 -4.83 -17.36 -2.26
N CYS A 214 -4.22 -17.01 -3.39
CA CYS A 214 -4.72 -17.42 -4.70
C CYS A 214 -4.75 -18.95 -4.88
N ARG A 215 -3.74 -19.66 -4.34
CA ARG A 215 -3.71 -21.13 -4.36
C ARG A 215 -4.80 -21.71 -3.46
N ASP A 216 -5.03 -21.12 -2.30
CA ASP A 216 -6.05 -21.56 -1.35
C ASP A 216 -7.45 -21.37 -1.92
N TYR A 217 -7.76 -20.21 -2.51
CA TYR A 217 -9.04 -19.99 -3.18
C TYR A 217 -9.27 -20.95 -4.36
N ARG A 218 -8.23 -21.22 -5.15
CA ARG A 218 -8.33 -22.18 -6.26
C ARG A 218 -8.56 -23.60 -5.77
N ARG A 219 -7.89 -24.01 -4.68
CA ARG A 219 -8.13 -25.32 -4.05
C ARG A 219 -9.56 -25.40 -3.52
N ARG A 220 -10.03 -24.36 -2.84
CA ARG A 220 -11.38 -24.27 -2.30
C ARG A 220 -12.44 -24.34 -3.41
N GLN A 221 -12.19 -23.71 -4.56
CA GLN A 221 -13.07 -23.75 -5.73
C GLN A 221 -13.25 -25.15 -6.31
N VAL A 222 -12.24 -26.02 -6.20
CA VAL A 222 -12.31 -27.42 -6.66
C VAL A 222 -12.97 -28.32 -5.62
N GLN A 223 -12.78 -28.04 -4.33
CA GLN A 223 -13.31 -28.86 -3.23
C GLN A 223 -14.79 -28.60 -2.96
N LEU A 224 -15.23 -27.34 -3.02
CA LEU A 224 -16.58 -26.94 -2.66
C LEU A 224 -17.69 -27.68 -3.43
N PRO A 225 -17.58 -27.89 -4.75
CA PRO A 225 -18.61 -28.62 -5.49
C PRO A 225 -18.87 -30.02 -4.92
N ASN A 226 -17.82 -30.73 -4.50
CA ASN A 226 -17.97 -32.06 -3.90
C ASN A 226 -18.62 -31.99 -2.50
N GLU A 227 -18.29 -30.97 -1.70
CA GLU A 227 -18.94 -30.74 -0.40
C GLU A 227 -20.42 -30.39 -0.56
N ILE A 228 -20.75 -29.53 -1.54
CA ILE A 228 -22.11 -29.16 -1.90
C ILE A 228 -22.88 -30.40 -2.34
N SER A 229 -22.32 -31.24 -3.22
CA SER A 229 -22.99 -32.47 -3.65
C SER A 229 -23.29 -33.42 -2.50
N ARG A 230 -22.39 -33.56 -1.51
CA ARG A 230 -22.66 -34.37 -0.30
C ARG A 230 -23.78 -33.78 0.55
N LEU A 231 -23.77 -32.47 0.78
CA LEU A 231 -24.80 -31.81 1.56
C LEU A 231 -26.17 -31.87 0.89
N VAL A 232 -26.24 -31.77 -0.43
CA VAL A 232 -27.50 -31.96 -1.17
C VAL A 232 -28.06 -33.35 -0.88
N SER A 233 -27.24 -34.41 -0.91
CA SER A 233 -27.68 -35.75 -0.54
C SER A 233 -28.14 -35.85 0.93
N GLU A 234 -27.43 -35.23 1.88
CA GLU A 234 -27.84 -35.20 3.30
C GLU A 234 -29.19 -34.47 3.50
N VAL A 235 -29.40 -33.35 2.79
CA VAL A 235 -30.66 -32.60 2.82
C VAL A 235 -31.80 -33.42 2.23
N ASP A 236 -31.58 -34.10 1.10
CA ASP A 236 -32.59 -34.97 0.48
C ASP A 236 -32.99 -36.14 1.41
N GLU A 237 -32.03 -36.74 2.11
CA GLU A 237 -32.30 -37.78 3.12
C GLU A 237 -33.15 -37.25 4.28
N LEU A 238 -32.81 -36.07 4.82
CA LEU A 238 -33.57 -35.43 5.89
C LEU A 238 -34.98 -35.05 5.45
N ILE A 239 -35.16 -34.53 4.24
CA ILE A 239 -36.49 -34.22 3.68
C ILE A 239 -37.35 -35.49 3.62
N ASN A 240 -36.77 -36.61 3.16
CA ASN A 240 -37.47 -37.89 3.11
C ASN A 240 -37.88 -38.37 4.51
N GLU A 241 -37.01 -38.22 5.52
CA GLU A 241 -37.33 -38.60 6.90
C GLU A 241 -38.40 -37.70 7.53
N VAL A 242 -38.34 -36.38 7.30
CA VAL A 242 -39.39 -35.43 7.72
C VAL A 242 -40.73 -35.81 7.12
N ASN A 243 -40.76 -36.13 5.81
CA ASN A 243 -41.99 -36.54 5.13
C ASN A 243 -42.56 -37.86 5.69
N ARG A 244 -41.70 -38.86 5.96
CA ARG A 244 -42.11 -40.13 6.57
C ARG A 244 -42.72 -39.92 7.95
N LYS A 245 -42.10 -39.08 8.78
CA LYS A 245 -42.59 -38.73 10.12
C LYS A 245 -43.87 -37.90 10.03
N LYS A 246 -44.00 -36.99 9.08
CA LYS A 246 -45.25 -36.25 8.90
C LYS A 246 -46.43 -37.19 8.62
N GLN A 247 -46.25 -38.15 7.73
CA GLN A 247 -47.26 -39.16 7.41
C GLN A 247 -47.66 -40.01 8.62
N LEU A 248 -46.67 -40.46 9.42
CA LEU A 248 -46.92 -41.20 10.65
C LEU A 248 -47.67 -40.38 11.72
N SER A 249 -47.46 -39.05 11.76
CA SER A 249 -48.21 -38.13 12.62
C SER A 249 -49.70 -38.10 12.28
N ASP A 250 -50.01 -38.03 10.98
CA ASP A 250 -51.38 -37.95 10.48
C ASP A 250 -52.14 -39.26 10.81
N ASP A 251 -51.44 -40.40 10.76
CA ASP A 251 -51.98 -41.71 11.13
C ASP A 251 -52.19 -41.88 12.66
N LEU A 252 -51.42 -41.16 13.50
CA LEU A 252 -51.48 -41.22 14.97
C LEU A 252 -52.46 -40.22 15.63
N SER A 253 -53.29 -39.53 14.85
CA SER A 253 -54.27 -38.51 15.29
C SER A 253 -55.19 -38.93 16.47
N ASN A 254 -55.37 -40.25 16.70
CA ASN A 254 -56.20 -40.80 17.78
C ASN A 254 -55.42 -41.32 19.01
N ALA A 255 -54.11 -41.06 19.13
CA ALA A 255 -53.25 -41.60 20.19
C ALA A 255 -53.30 -40.78 21.50
N GLU A 256 -52.84 -41.38 22.61
CA GLU A 256 -52.77 -40.72 23.93
C GLU A 256 -51.88 -39.46 23.91
N THR A 257 -52.29 -38.43 24.64
CA THR A 257 -51.68 -37.08 24.64
C THR A 257 -50.17 -37.08 24.92
N TYR A 258 -49.68 -37.99 25.76
CA TYR A 258 -48.25 -38.08 26.11
C TYR A 258 -47.39 -38.61 24.95
N VAL A 259 -47.97 -39.44 24.07
CA VAL A 259 -47.30 -39.96 22.87
C VAL A 259 -47.19 -38.86 21.80
N LEU A 260 -48.21 -38.00 21.72
CA LEU A 260 -48.22 -36.83 20.83
C LEU A 260 -47.13 -35.80 21.20
N GLU A 261 -46.98 -35.43 22.48
CA GLU A 261 -45.96 -34.46 22.90
C GLU A 261 -44.52 -34.93 22.61
N GLY A 262 -44.22 -36.20 22.86
CA GLY A 262 -42.90 -36.78 22.53
C GLY A 262 -42.63 -36.81 21.03
N TYR A 263 -43.67 -37.01 20.23
CA TYR A 263 -43.60 -37.01 18.77
C TYR A 263 -43.37 -35.62 18.20
N GLU A 264 -44.09 -34.62 18.70
CA GLU A 264 -43.95 -33.22 18.30
C GLU A 264 -42.55 -32.68 18.58
N ARG A 265 -41.96 -33.01 19.74
CA ARG A 265 -40.58 -32.63 20.06
C ARG A 265 -39.56 -33.22 19.08
N MET A 266 -39.69 -34.50 18.76
CA MET A 266 -38.80 -35.17 17.79
C MET A 266 -38.94 -34.57 16.38
N ARG A 267 -40.15 -34.20 15.97
CA ARG A 267 -40.40 -33.54 14.69
C ARG A 267 -39.76 -32.15 14.64
N GLN A 268 -39.89 -31.38 15.73
CA GLN A 268 -39.30 -30.06 15.83
C GLN A 268 -37.76 -30.12 15.74
N GLU A 269 -37.12 -31.07 16.42
CA GLU A 269 -35.67 -31.29 16.32
C GLU A 269 -35.22 -31.62 14.88
N LEU A 270 -36.02 -32.40 14.14
CA LEU A 270 -35.74 -32.76 12.75
C LEU A 270 -35.91 -31.58 11.79
N ASP A 271 -36.95 -30.76 11.98
CA ASP A 271 -37.18 -29.54 11.21
C ASP A 271 -36.06 -28.50 11.48
N GLU A 272 -35.59 -28.37 12.72
CA GLU A 272 -34.44 -27.54 13.08
C GLU A 272 -33.14 -28.04 12.43
N ALA A 273 -32.90 -29.36 12.43
CA ALA A 273 -31.75 -29.96 11.77
C ALA A 273 -31.78 -29.76 10.25
N LEU A 274 -32.96 -29.90 9.61
CA LEU A 274 -33.15 -29.62 8.19
C LEU A 274 -32.86 -28.15 7.86
N ALA A 275 -33.41 -27.21 8.65
CA ALA A 275 -33.16 -25.79 8.46
C ALA A 275 -31.68 -25.44 8.62
N ALA A 276 -30.98 -26.05 9.59
CA ALA A 276 -29.54 -25.86 9.78
C ALA A 276 -28.73 -26.34 8.56
N LYS A 277 -29.08 -27.52 8.01
CA LYS A 277 -28.40 -28.08 6.83
C LYS A 277 -28.69 -27.31 5.54
N GLN A 278 -29.92 -26.85 5.36
CA GLN A 278 -30.27 -25.97 4.24
C GLN A 278 -29.52 -24.64 4.30
N LYS A 279 -29.33 -24.08 5.50
CA LYS A 279 -28.50 -22.89 5.70
C LYS A 279 -27.04 -23.16 5.37
N GLU A 280 -26.47 -24.27 5.84
CA GLU A 280 -25.10 -24.68 5.52
C GLU A 280 -24.87 -24.81 4.00
N LEU A 281 -25.82 -25.43 3.29
CA LEU A 281 -25.80 -25.54 1.84
C LEU A 281 -25.81 -24.17 1.16
N ALA A 282 -26.73 -23.28 1.57
CA ALA A 282 -26.83 -21.93 1.03
C ALA A 282 -25.54 -21.11 1.24
N ASP A 283 -24.92 -21.23 2.41
CA ASP A 283 -23.67 -20.54 2.74
C ASP A 283 -22.52 -21.04 1.85
N LYS A 284 -22.40 -22.35 1.63
CA LYS A 284 -21.38 -22.92 0.73
C LYS A 284 -21.63 -22.56 -0.74
N GLU A 285 -22.86 -22.57 -1.22
CA GLU A 285 -23.18 -22.10 -2.57
C GLU A 285 -22.82 -20.62 -2.77
N GLN A 286 -23.05 -19.79 -1.74
CA GLN A 286 -22.65 -18.39 -1.75
C GLN A 286 -21.13 -18.24 -1.76
N GLU A 287 -20.40 -19.04 -0.97
CA GLU A 287 -18.94 -19.09 -0.98
C GLU A 287 -18.41 -19.42 -2.39
N LEU A 288 -18.96 -20.45 -3.06
CA LEU A 288 -18.55 -20.82 -4.42
C LEU A 288 -18.70 -19.66 -5.42
N LYS A 289 -19.80 -18.91 -5.33
CA LYS A 289 -20.07 -17.76 -6.20
C LYS A 289 -19.10 -16.60 -5.96
N ARG A 290 -18.58 -16.44 -4.73
CA ARG A 290 -17.64 -15.37 -4.35
C ARG A 290 -16.19 -15.66 -4.74
N LEU A 291 -15.76 -16.93 -4.76
CA LEU A 291 -14.37 -17.32 -5.01
C LEU A 291 -13.74 -16.70 -6.29
N PRO A 292 -14.42 -16.65 -7.45
CA PRO A 292 -13.84 -16.01 -8.65
C PRO A 292 -13.53 -14.52 -8.44
N GLN A 293 -14.36 -13.81 -7.68
CA GLN A 293 -14.14 -12.38 -7.38
C GLN A 293 -12.97 -12.19 -6.41
N LEU A 294 -12.84 -13.07 -5.41
CA LEU A 294 -11.71 -13.09 -4.48
C LEU A 294 -10.38 -13.38 -5.19
N ILE A 295 -10.39 -14.31 -6.15
CA ILE A 295 -9.21 -14.59 -6.98
C ILE A 295 -8.85 -13.38 -7.84
N ALA A 296 -9.84 -12.76 -8.50
CA ALA A 296 -9.60 -11.60 -9.36
C ALA A 296 -9.06 -10.39 -8.58
N SER A 297 -9.62 -10.10 -7.40
CA SER A 297 -9.15 -9.01 -6.52
C SER A 297 -7.72 -9.25 -6.03
N ASN A 298 -7.39 -10.46 -5.58
CA ASN A 298 -6.02 -10.79 -5.17
C ASN A 298 -5.00 -10.64 -6.28
N ILE A 299 -5.36 -11.01 -7.52
CA ILE A 299 -4.48 -10.81 -8.68
C ILE A 299 -4.25 -9.31 -8.94
N LEU A 300 -5.28 -8.48 -8.79
CA LEU A 300 -5.16 -7.03 -8.90
C LEU A 300 -4.29 -6.44 -7.79
N ASP A 301 -4.48 -6.87 -6.54
CA ASP A 301 -3.68 -6.42 -5.40
C ASP A 301 -2.22 -6.82 -5.53
N ARG A 302 -1.95 -8.04 -5.99
CA ARG A 302 -0.60 -8.48 -6.34
C ARG A 302 0.01 -7.58 -7.42
N ARG A 303 -0.70 -7.31 -8.52
CA ARG A 303 -0.21 -6.43 -9.60
C ARG A 303 0.06 -5.02 -9.08
N ASN A 304 -0.81 -4.49 -8.22
CA ASN A 304 -0.62 -3.20 -7.57
C ASN A 304 0.61 -3.19 -6.66
N ASN A 305 0.87 -4.26 -5.92
CA ASN A 305 2.07 -4.42 -5.10
C ASN A 305 3.34 -4.48 -5.97
N GLU A 306 3.30 -5.23 -7.09
CA GLU A 306 4.39 -5.28 -8.07
C GLU A 306 4.70 -3.90 -8.68
N LEU A 307 3.66 -3.14 -9.04
CA LEU A 307 3.79 -1.76 -9.53
C LEU A 307 4.45 -0.86 -8.47
N LYS A 308 3.92 -0.88 -7.23
CA LYS A 308 4.47 -0.09 -6.10
C LYS A 308 5.93 -0.44 -5.84
N TRP A 309 6.27 -1.72 -5.84
CA TRP A 309 7.64 -2.18 -5.69
C TRP A 309 8.53 -1.69 -6.82
N THR A 310 8.10 -1.81 -8.08
CA THR A 310 8.87 -1.38 -9.25
C THR A 310 9.20 0.12 -9.18
N VAL A 311 8.22 0.95 -8.83
CA VAL A 311 8.42 2.39 -8.62
C VAL A 311 9.41 2.65 -7.47
N LYS A 312 9.22 1.97 -6.33
CA LYS A 312 10.05 2.15 -5.15
C LYS A 312 11.51 1.71 -5.39
N ASN A 313 11.71 0.57 -6.03
CA ASN A 313 13.01 0.05 -6.42
C ASN A 313 13.73 1.00 -7.38
N SER A 314 13.04 1.50 -8.40
CA SER A 314 13.59 2.50 -9.32
C SER A 314 13.99 3.78 -8.59
N THR A 315 13.19 4.22 -7.61
CA THR A 315 13.45 5.42 -6.81
C THR A 315 14.67 5.22 -5.89
N PHE A 316 14.83 4.03 -5.31
CA PHE A 316 16.04 3.69 -4.56
C PHE A 316 17.29 3.75 -5.44
N TRP A 317 17.25 3.18 -6.66
CA TRP A 317 18.38 3.26 -7.58
C TRP A 317 18.68 4.69 -8.04
N PHE A 318 17.64 5.50 -8.27
CA PHE A 318 17.81 6.91 -8.59
C PHE A 318 18.50 7.67 -7.44
N ASN A 319 18.08 7.46 -6.19
CA ASN A 319 18.69 8.08 -5.02
C ASN A 319 20.10 7.52 -4.73
N ALA A 320 20.33 6.22 -4.94
CA ALA A 320 21.65 5.61 -4.80
C ALA A 320 22.62 6.14 -5.86
N GLY A 321 22.16 6.32 -7.10
CA GLY A 321 22.92 6.97 -8.16
C GLY A 321 23.26 8.42 -7.81
N ALA A 322 22.32 9.16 -7.22
CA ALA A 322 22.59 10.49 -6.70
C ALA A 322 23.68 10.47 -5.61
N ALA A 323 23.58 9.57 -4.62
CA ALA A 323 24.57 9.40 -3.57
C ALA A 323 25.96 9.10 -4.14
N ALA A 324 26.04 8.13 -5.05
CA ALA A 324 27.29 7.71 -5.68
C ALA A 324 27.91 8.86 -6.49
N LEU A 325 27.11 9.57 -7.29
CA LEU A 325 27.57 10.73 -8.04
C LEU A 325 28.07 11.84 -7.11
N PHE A 326 27.43 12.02 -5.96
CA PHE A 326 27.84 13.02 -4.97
C PHE A 326 29.18 12.66 -4.34
N VAL A 327 29.34 11.40 -3.91
CA VAL A 327 30.60 10.88 -3.36
C VAL A 327 31.72 11.04 -4.39
N ILE A 328 31.52 10.55 -5.61
CA ILE A 328 32.54 10.57 -6.67
C ILE A 328 32.94 12.00 -7.00
N GLY A 329 31.95 12.89 -7.18
CA GLY A 329 32.22 14.31 -7.45
C GLY A 329 33.02 14.95 -6.32
N PHE A 330 32.57 14.77 -5.08
CA PHE A 330 33.22 15.34 -3.91
C PHE A 330 34.64 14.82 -3.72
N THR A 331 34.85 13.50 -3.78
CA THR A 331 36.18 12.90 -3.61
C THR A 331 37.14 13.26 -4.74
N SER A 332 36.65 13.32 -5.99
CA SER A 332 37.48 13.68 -7.14
C SER A 332 38.07 15.09 -7.01
N SER A 333 37.37 16.00 -6.34
CA SER A 333 37.88 17.36 -6.08
C SER A 333 39.16 17.38 -5.22
N PHE A 334 39.43 16.33 -4.45
CA PHE A 334 40.63 16.22 -3.60
C PHE A 334 41.82 15.59 -4.32
N PHE A 335 41.57 14.67 -5.24
CA PHE A 335 42.63 13.92 -5.91
C PHE A 335 43.24 14.66 -7.10
N PHE A 336 42.47 15.56 -7.72
CA PHE A 336 42.88 16.21 -8.96
C PHE A 336 42.98 17.73 -8.77
N ALA A 337 44.21 18.24 -8.87
CA ALA A 337 44.50 19.68 -8.76
C ALA A 337 44.17 20.48 -10.05
N ALA A 338 43.72 19.81 -11.12
CA ALA A 338 43.42 20.45 -12.38
C ALA A 338 42.13 21.30 -12.28
N PRO A 339 42.13 22.59 -12.63
CA PRO A 339 40.97 23.48 -12.52
C PRO A 339 39.71 22.96 -13.23
N ILE A 340 39.88 22.29 -14.37
CA ILE A 340 38.79 21.67 -15.13
C ILE A 340 38.10 20.58 -14.30
N VAL A 341 38.86 19.79 -13.52
CA VAL A 341 38.30 18.72 -12.70
C VAL A 341 37.46 19.28 -11.55
N ALA A 342 37.85 20.42 -10.98
CA ALA A 342 37.04 21.09 -9.96
C ALA A 342 35.66 21.53 -10.49
N ILE A 343 35.60 22.04 -11.72
CA ILE A 343 34.33 22.43 -12.37
C ILE A 343 33.45 21.20 -12.61
N VAL A 344 34.03 20.11 -13.14
CA VAL A 344 33.30 18.87 -13.41
C VAL A 344 32.82 18.21 -12.11
N ALA A 345 33.67 18.18 -11.09
CA ALA A 345 33.34 17.67 -9.75
C ALA A 345 32.19 18.47 -9.11
N TYR A 346 32.25 19.80 -9.20
CA TYR A 346 31.16 20.66 -8.73
C TYR A 346 29.86 20.41 -9.48
N ALA A 347 29.91 20.31 -10.82
CA ALA A 347 28.74 20.02 -11.63
C ALA A 347 28.11 18.65 -11.26
N ALA A 348 28.93 17.62 -11.07
CA ALA A 348 28.49 16.31 -10.60
C ALA A 348 27.78 16.40 -9.24
N CYS A 349 28.33 17.16 -8.29
CA CYS A 349 27.73 17.37 -6.98
C CYS A 349 26.37 18.09 -7.06
N ILE A 350 26.27 19.15 -7.87
CA ILE A 350 25.02 19.89 -8.05
C ILE A 350 23.94 19.01 -8.69
N VAL A 351 24.30 18.21 -9.70
CA VAL A 351 23.37 17.26 -10.32
C VAL A 351 22.92 16.21 -9.30
N ALA A 352 23.84 15.68 -8.49
CA ALA A 352 23.52 14.72 -7.44
C ALA A 352 22.54 15.28 -6.39
N VAL A 353 22.79 16.50 -5.89
CA VAL A 353 21.87 17.18 -4.95
C VAL A 353 20.50 17.39 -5.61
N ALA A 354 20.47 17.80 -6.88
CA ALA A 354 19.23 18.00 -7.60
C ALA A 354 18.45 16.69 -7.79
N MET A 355 19.14 15.57 -8.03
CA MET A 355 18.53 14.24 -8.07
C MET A 355 17.89 13.91 -6.71
N TYR A 356 18.62 14.04 -5.61
CA TYR A 356 18.08 13.79 -4.26
C TYR A 356 16.81 14.58 -3.97
N LEU A 357 16.83 15.89 -4.25
CA LEU A 357 15.67 16.77 -4.03
C LEU A 357 14.52 16.49 -5.01
N SER A 358 14.77 15.78 -6.11
CA SER A 358 13.77 15.45 -7.13
C SER A 358 13.24 14.02 -7.02
N GLY A 359 13.67 13.22 -6.02
CA GLY A 359 13.27 11.82 -5.87
C GLY A 359 11.75 11.60 -5.83
N GLY A 360 11.00 12.48 -5.17
CA GLY A 360 9.53 12.42 -5.17
C GLY A 360 8.89 12.69 -6.54
N ALA A 361 9.45 13.64 -7.30
CA ALA A 361 8.97 13.93 -8.66
C ALA A 361 9.34 12.80 -9.64
N TYR A 362 10.52 12.19 -9.47
CA TYR A 362 10.95 11.01 -10.20
C TYR A 362 10.03 9.82 -9.92
N SER A 363 9.75 9.51 -8.65
CA SER A 363 8.84 8.42 -8.26
C SER A 363 7.46 8.58 -8.90
N LYS A 364 6.89 9.79 -8.87
CA LYS A 364 5.59 10.08 -9.50
C LYS A 364 5.63 9.93 -11.03
N TRP A 365 6.71 10.37 -11.68
CA TRP A 365 6.91 10.19 -13.11
C TRP A 365 7.01 8.69 -13.46
N GLN A 366 7.78 7.92 -12.70
CA GLN A 366 7.95 6.48 -12.89
C GLN A 366 6.64 5.70 -12.65
N GLU A 367 5.84 6.10 -11.68
CA GLU A 367 4.51 5.51 -11.47
C GLU A 367 3.61 5.73 -12.68
N LYS A 368 3.50 6.98 -13.17
CA LYS A 368 2.65 7.29 -14.32
C LYS A 368 3.19 6.70 -15.62
N SER A 369 4.51 6.51 -15.77
CA SER A 369 5.10 5.83 -16.94
C SER A 369 4.68 4.36 -17.00
N LEU A 370 4.76 3.65 -15.88
CA LEU A 370 4.34 2.25 -15.78
C LEU A 370 2.82 2.10 -15.98
N ARG A 371 2.00 2.94 -15.34
CA ARG A 371 0.55 2.94 -15.54
C ARG A 371 0.15 3.23 -16.98
N SER A 372 0.87 4.12 -17.67
CA SER A 372 0.64 4.38 -19.10
C SER A 372 1.05 3.19 -19.97
N ALA A 373 2.09 2.46 -19.60
CA ALA A 373 2.48 1.23 -20.29
C ALA A 373 1.45 0.11 -20.08
N ASP A 374 0.93 -0.05 -18.86
CA ASP A 374 -0.15 -0.99 -18.54
C ASP A 374 -1.43 -0.66 -19.33
N ALA A 375 -1.88 0.60 -19.31
CA ALA A 375 -3.06 1.01 -20.08
C ALA A 375 -2.89 0.79 -21.60
N HIS A 376 -1.67 0.97 -22.12
CA HIS A 376 -1.39 0.67 -23.51
C HIS A 376 -1.43 -0.84 -23.81
N ARG A 377 -0.89 -1.66 -22.90
CA ARG A 377 -0.93 -3.13 -23.03
C ARG A 377 -2.36 -3.65 -22.97
N ASP A 378 -3.16 -3.18 -22.01
CA ASP A 378 -4.56 -3.58 -21.86
C ASP A 378 -5.38 -3.17 -23.10
N TYR A 379 -5.10 -1.99 -23.66
CA TYR A 379 -5.70 -1.55 -24.93
C TYR A 379 -5.37 -2.49 -26.10
N GLU A 380 -4.11 -2.89 -26.27
CA GLU A 380 -3.71 -3.79 -27.36
C GLU A 380 -4.23 -5.21 -27.16
N ASP A 381 -4.30 -5.71 -25.92
CA ASP A 381 -4.89 -7.04 -25.62
C ASP A 381 -6.37 -7.08 -26.04
N VAL A 382 -7.15 -6.08 -25.62
CA VAL A 382 -8.58 -5.98 -25.99
C VAL A 382 -8.75 -5.81 -27.49
N LYS A 383 -7.89 -5.01 -28.13
CA LYS A 383 -7.91 -4.83 -29.59
C LYS A 383 -7.67 -6.14 -30.33
N ASN A 384 -6.71 -6.93 -29.87
CA ASN A 384 -6.38 -8.23 -30.46
C ASN A 384 -7.52 -9.24 -30.27
N LYS A 385 -8.15 -9.26 -29.09
CA LYS A 385 -9.31 -10.15 -28.80
C LYS A 385 -10.56 -9.76 -29.58
N ASN A 386 -10.84 -8.47 -29.69
CA ASN A 386 -12.08 -7.97 -30.30
C ASN A 386 -12.00 -7.85 -31.84
N GLY A 387 -10.81 -8.01 -32.44
CA GLY A 387 -10.60 -7.97 -33.88
C GLY A 387 -11.25 -6.74 -34.53
N ARG A 388 -12.28 -6.97 -35.36
CA ARG A 388 -12.99 -5.93 -36.12
C ARG A 388 -13.82 -4.95 -35.26
N VAL A 389 -14.25 -5.35 -34.06
CA VAL A 389 -15.06 -4.50 -33.17
C VAL A 389 -14.18 -3.45 -32.47
N GLY A 390 -12.88 -3.74 -32.32
CA GLY A 390 -11.92 -2.87 -31.65
C GLY A 390 -12.18 -2.70 -30.15
N PRO A 391 -11.34 -1.93 -29.45
CA PRO A 391 -11.53 -1.61 -28.04
C PRO A 391 -12.67 -0.60 -27.83
N GLY A 392 -13.45 -0.78 -26.77
CA GLY A 392 -14.48 0.20 -26.38
C GLY A 392 -13.91 1.58 -26.04
N LEU A 393 -14.76 2.62 -26.10
CA LEU A 393 -14.39 4.02 -25.84
C LEU A 393 -13.63 4.22 -24.53
N GLN A 394 -13.99 3.44 -23.49
CA GLN A 394 -13.36 3.49 -22.18
C GLN A 394 -11.86 3.14 -22.21
N TYR A 395 -11.44 2.15 -23.00
CA TYR A 395 -10.02 1.76 -23.12
C TYR A 395 -9.23 2.81 -23.90
N ILE A 396 -9.83 3.41 -24.94
CA ILE A 396 -9.23 4.52 -25.70
C ILE A 396 -9.01 5.72 -24.76
N GLN A 397 -10.04 6.09 -23.99
CA GLN A 397 -9.96 7.19 -23.02
C GLN A 397 -8.92 6.92 -21.93
N CYS A 398 -8.90 5.72 -21.35
CA CYS A 398 -7.93 5.33 -20.33
C CYS A 398 -6.50 5.46 -20.84
N LYS A 399 -6.21 4.93 -22.04
CA LYS A 399 -4.89 5.04 -22.70
C LYS A 399 -4.49 6.50 -22.95
N ASN A 400 -5.40 7.32 -23.44
CA ASN A 400 -5.13 8.73 -23.74
C ASN A 400 -4.92 9.56 -22.45
N ASP A 401 -5.75 9.35 -21.43
CA ASP A 401 -5.63 10.01 -20.13
C ASP A 401 -4.31 9.61 -19.45
N SER A 402 -3.95 8.32 -19.45
CA SER A 402 -2.70 7.85 -18.85
C SER A 402 -1.46 8.41 -19.57
N LEU A 403 -1.52 8.52 -20.90
CA LEU A 403 -0.44 9.10 -21.70
C LEU A 403 -0.27 10.60 -21.39
N ARG A 404 -1.39 11.34 -21.26
CA ARG A 404 -1.36 12.76 -20.90
C ARG A 404 -0.78 12.97 -19.50
N ASP A 405 -1.18 12.15 -18.53
CA ASP A 405 -0.65 12.20 -17.16
C ASP A 405 0.85 11.88 -17.12
N TYR A 406 1.30 10.89 -17.88
CA TYR A 406 2.71 10.57 -18.05
C TYR A 406 3.49 11.76 -18.63
N GLN A 407 3.00 12.39 -19.70
CA GLN A 407 3.67 13.56 -20.30
C GLN A 407 3.73 14.75 -19.33
N ALA A 408 2.64 15.01 -18.60
CA ALA A 408 2.58 16.09 -17.61
C ALA A 408 3.57 15.86 -16.45
N THR A 409 3.64 14.64 -15.91
CA THR A 409 4.57 14.29 -14.84
C THR A 409 6.02 14.24 -15.30
N ARG A 410 6.30 13.78 -16.53
CA ARG A 410 7.63 13.86 -17.15
C ARG A 410 8.14 15.29 -17.25
N ARG A 411 7.31 16.21 -17.77
CA ARG A 411 7.66 17.64 -17.83
C ARG A 411 7.85 18.23 -16.43
N GLY A 412 6.98 17.86 -15.49
CA GLY A 412 7.09 18.27 -14.10
C GLY A 412 8.39 17.82 -13.43
N PHE A 413 8.82 16.58 -13.68
CA PHE A 413 10.08 16.03 -13.19
C PHE A 413 11.28 16.83 -13.72
N TRP A 414 11.39 17.01 -15.04
CA TRP A 414 12.51 17.76 -15.63
C TRP A 414 12.56 19.22 -15.19
N LEU A 415 11.41 19.86 -15.01
CA LEU A 415 11.35 21.22 -14.47
C LEU A 415 11.79 21.26 -13.00
N THR A 416 11.46 20.24 -12.21
CA THR A 416 11.90 20.10 -10.82
C THR A 416 13.41 19.89 -10.74
N MET A 417 13.96 18.99 -11.56
CA MET A 417 15.40 18.78 -11.69
C MET A 417 16.13 20.06 -12.07
N ALA A 418 15.71 20.74 -13.15
CA ALA A 418 16.32 21.99 -13.61
C ALA A 418 16.27 23.07 -12.52
N ARG A 419 15.13 23.21 -11.83
CA ARG A 419 14.97 24.12 -10.72
C ARG A 419 15.95 23.82 -9.57
N ASN A 420 16.08 22.55 -9.20
CA ASN A 420 16.95 22.10 -8.12
C ASN A 420 18.44 22.18 -8.47
N VAL A 421 18.80 22.25 -9.76
CA VAL A 421 20.15 22.59 -10.23
C VAL A 421 20.39 24.10 -10.23
N LEU A 422 19.49 24.85 -10.87
CA LEU A 422 19.68 26.27 -11.15
C LEU A 422 19.63 27.14 -9.89
N ILE A 423 18.68 26.89 -8.99
CA ILE A 423 18.50 27.76 -7.81
C ILE A 423 19.71 27.70 -6.88
N PRO A 424 20.20 26.52 -6.44
CA PRO A 424 21.41 26.46 -5.62
C PRO A 424 22.63 27.04 -6.34
N THR A 425 22.77 26.78 -7.65
CA THR A 425 23.90 27.31 -8.42
C THR A 425 23.90 28.83 -8.48
N VAL A 426 22.75 29.44 -8.77
CA VAL A 426 22.58 30.91 -8.78
C VAL A 426 22.82 31.47 -7.38
N MET A 427 22.30 30.83 -6.33
CA MET A 427 22.55 31.24 -4.95
C MET A 427 24.03 31.21 -4.58
N ILE A 428 24.75 30.14 -4.90
CA ILE A 428 26.18 30.00 -4.63
C ILE A 428 26.97 31.06 -5.42
N ALA A 429 26.64 31.28 -6.70
CA ALA A 429 27.26 32.32 -7.51
C ALA A 429 26.99 33.72 -6.96
N LEU A 430 25.77 34.00 -6.51
CA LEU A 430 25.42 35.27 -5.87
C LEU A 430 26.15 35.45 -4.54
N ILE A 431 26.25 34.43 -3.70
CA ILE A 431 27.01 34.51 -2.44
C ILE A 431 28.49 34.82 -2.73
N ALA A 432 29.07 34.16 -3.73
CA ALA A 432 30.46 34.37 -4.12
C ALA A 432 30.72 35.78 -4.68
N ALA A 433 29.74 36.37 -5.37
CA ALA A 433 29.85 37.73 -5.92
C ALA A 433 29.48 38.82 -4.90
N CYS A 434 28.37 38.65 -4.18
CA CYS A 434 27.76 39.60 -3.24
C CYS A 434 26.73 38.92 -2.34
N TRP A 435 27.06 38.70 -1.06
CA TRP A 435 26.17 38.01 -0.12
C TRP A 435 24.83 38.73 0.09
N GLN A 436 24.81 40.07 0.02
CA GLN A 436 23.57 40.86 0.14
C GLN A 436 22.59 40.55 -1.01
N ALA A 437 23.11 40.39 -2.24
CA ALA A 437 22.30 40.03 -3.40
C ALA A 437 21.69 38.63 -3.25
N ALA A 438 22.43 37.68 -2.66
CA ALA A 438 21.92 36.36 -2.35
C ALA A 438 20.77 36.38 -1.32
N VAL A 439 20.87 37.22 -0.29
CA VAL A 439 19.79 37.39 0.70
C VAL A 439 18.52 37.96 0.05
N VAL A 440 18.65 38.99 -0.79
CA VAL A 440 17.51 39.56 -1.52
C VAL A 440 16.88 38.52 -2.44
N PHE A 441 17.69 37.79 -3.20
CA PHE A 441 17.20 36.72 -4.08
C PHE A 441 16.46 35.63 -3.29
N ALA A 442 17.01 35.18 -2.15
CA ALA A 442 16.36 34.21 -1.28
C ALA A 442 15.01 34.72 -0.75
N ALA A 443 14.94 35.97 -0.30
CA ALA A 443 13.70 36.58 0.19
C ALA A 443 12.64 36.67 -0.91
N LEU A 444 13.01 37.12 -2.12
CA LEU A 444 12.12 37.17 -3.28
C LEU A 444 11.62 35.77 -3.67
N TYR A 445 12.51 34.78 -3.64
CA TYR A 445 12.18 33.41 -3.98
C TYR A 445 11.19 32.78 -2.98
N VAL A 446 11.43 32.96 -1.67
CA VAL A 446 10.52 32.51 -0.62
C VAL A 446 9.17 33.21 -0.75
N GLY A 447 9.16 34.54 -0.96
CA GLY A 447 7.94 35.31 -1.18
C GLY A 447 7.14 34.82 -2.39
N TYR A 448 7.80 34.58 -3.53
CA TYR A 448 7.18 34.00 -4.72
C TYR A 448 6.58 32.61 -4.46
N LYS A 449 7.27 31.76 -3.68
CA LYS A 449 6.79 30.43 -3.32
C LYS A 449 5.55 30.49 -2.43
N LEU A 450 5.54 31.38 -1.45
CA LEU A 450 4.38 31.62 -0.59
C LEU A 450 3.20 32.16 -1.41
N TYR A 451 3.43 33.14 -2.27
CA TYR A 451 2.43 33.69 -3.18
C TYR A 451 1.81 32.61 -4.08
N GLN A 452 2.65 31.78 -4.72
CA GLN A 452 2.20 30.68 -5.56
C GLN A 452 1.39 29.64 -4.77
N HIS A 453 1.77 29.35 -3.53
CA HIS A 453 1.02 28.41 -2.70
C HIS A 453 -0.35 28.97 -2.31
N TYR A 454 -0.39 30.26 -1.95
CA TYR A 454 -1.63 30.96 -1.58
C TYR A 454 -2.62 31.09 -2.75
N HIS A 455 -2.11 31.30 -3.98
CA HIS A 455 -2.94 31.48 -5.17
C HIS A 455 -3.20 30.19 -5.97
N LYS A 456 -2.75 29.02 -5.48
CA LYS A 456 -3.12 27.76 -6.13
C LYS A 456 -4.61 27.51 -5.84
N PRO A 457 -5.48 27.41 -6.87
CA PRO A 457 -6.86 27.03 -6.64
C PRO A 457 -6.88 25.64 -5.99
N ASN A 458 -7.71 25.47 -4.97
CA ASN A 458 -7.98 24.18 -4.33
C ASN A 458 -8.51 23.20 -5.39
N LYS A 459 -7.60 22.50 -6.08
CA LYS A 459 -7.99 21.38 -6.93
C LYS A 459 -8.54 20.30 -6.00
N ALA A 460 -9.79 19.89 -6.25
CA ALA A 460 -10.37 18.72 -5.63
C ALA A 460 -9.37 17.56 -5.69
N PRO A 461 -9.31 16.70 -4.64
CA PRO A 461 -8.40 15.56 -4.64
C PRO A 461 -8.56 14.79 -5.95
N GLU A 462 -7.44 14.60 -6.65
CA GLU A 462 -7.35 13.84 -7.88
C GLU A 462 -7.80 12.41 -7.54
N LYS A 463 -9.09 12.09 -7.75
CA LYS A 463 -9.57 10.72 -7.63
C LYS A 463 -8.67 9.88 -8.52
N LEU A 464 -7.96 8.92 -7.93
CA LEU A 464 -7.29 7.86 -8.67
C LEU A 464 -8.36 7.26 -9.60
N LYS A 465 -8.29 7.56 -10.89
CA LYS A 465 -9.08 6.86 -11.89
C LYS A 465 -8.52 5.45 -11.92
N GLU A 466 -9.22 4.54 -11.25
CA GLU A 466 -8.97 3.10 -11.36
C GLU A 466 -9.11 2.70 -12.82
N ILE A 467 -8.21 1.82 -13.27
CA ILE A 467 -8.36 1.13 -14.54
C ILE A 467 -9.67 0.34 -14.44
N PRO A 468 -10.55 0.35 -15.46
CA PRO A 468 -11.79 -0.41 -15.42
C PRO A 468 -11.48 -1.87 -15.13
N SER A 469 -11.88 -2.37 -13.97
CA SER A 469 -11.84 -3.77 -13.63
C SER A 469 -12.93 -4.49 -14.42
N HIS A 470 -12.62 -5.01 -15.61
CA HIS A 470 -13.51 -5.93 -16.29
C HIS A 470 -13.07 -7.40 -16.05
N PRO A 471 -13.98 -8.29 -15.63
CA PRO A 471 -13.73 -9.73 -15.41
C PRO A 471 -13.26 -10.53 -16.63
N GLY A 472 -13.17 -9.92 -17.81
CA GLY A 472 -12.98 -10.60 -19.10
C GLY A 472 -11.60 -11.23 -19.34
N PHE A 473 -10.68 -11.17 -18.36
CA PHE A 473 -9.35 -11.77 -18.49
C PHE A 473 -9.17 -13.09 -17.72
N PHE A 474 -10.07 -13.45 -16.79
CA PHE A 474 -9.86 -14.62 -15.92
C PHE A 474 -10.65 -15.87 -16.29
N ALA A 475 -11.22 -15.93 -17.51
CA ALA A 475 -11.59 -17.22 -18.09
C ALA A 475 -10.32 -17.98 -18.54
N THR A 476 -9.45 -18.37 -17.59
CA THR A 476 -8.68 -19.59 -17.79
C THR A 476 -9.70 -20.69 -18.05
N LYS A 477 -9.61 -21.32 -19.22
CA LYS A 477 -10.35 -22.52 -19.65
C LYS A 477 -10.96 -23.23 -18.44
N ALA A 478 -12.29 -23.21 -18.34
CA ALA A 478 -12.98 -24.25 -17.60
C ALA A 478 -12.45 -25.57 -18.19
N ILE A 479 -11.79 -26.36 -17.36
CA ILE A 479 -11.50 -27.75 -17.67
C ILE A 479 -12.88 -28.39 -17.87
N PRO A 480 -13.22 -28.94 -19.05
CA PRO A 480 -14.49 -29.61 -19.21
C PRO A 480 -14.54 -30.78 -18.24
N ALA A 481 -15.53 -30.75 -17.35
CA ALA A 481 -15.88 -31.86 -16.48
C ALA A 481 -16.59 -32.93 -17.32
N SER A 482 -15.81 -33.81 -17.97
CA SER A 482 -16.25 -35.14 -18.41
C SER A 482 -15.11 -35.84 -19.18
N GLY A 483 -14.62 -36.95 -18.65
CA GLY A 483 -13.66 -37.82 -19.32
C GLY A 483 -13.14 -38.89 -18.37
N SER A 484 -13.82 -40.03 -18.37
CA SER A 484 -13.63 -41.22 -17.55
C SER A 484 -12.20 -41.74 -17.47
N LEU A 485 -11.82 -42.24 -16.28
CA LEU A 485 -10.83 -43.29 -16.13
C LEU A 485 -11.28 -44.53 -16.92
N SER A 486 -10.45 -45.00 -17.84
CA SER A 486 -10.28 -46.45 -18.14
C SER A 486 -9.13 -46.68 -19.12
N ASP A 487 -8.18 -47.50 -18.65
CA ASP A 487 -7.35 -48.51 -19.34
C ASP A 487 -6.12 -48.12 -20.20
N GLU A 488 -4.99 -48.77 -19.84
CA GLU A 488 -3.66 -48.85 -20.48
C GLU A 488 -3.68 -49.63 -21.84
N PRO A 489 -2.53 -50.01 -22.42
CA PRO A 489 -1.46 -49.20 -23.02
C PRO A 489 -1.30 -49.55 -24.52
N SER A 490 -0.83 -48.64 -25.36
CA SER A 490 -0.32 -49.05 -26.68
C SER A 490 0.91 -48.26 -27.12
N THR A 491 1.90 -49.05 -27.47
CA THR A 491 3.18 -48.71 -28.08
C THR A 491 2.97 -48.07 -29.45
N ASP A 492 3.58 -46.91 -29.71
CA ASP A 492 4.35 -46.78 -30.95
C ASP A 492 5.41 -45.68 -30.87
N ASN A 493 6.58 -46.03 -31.39
CA ASN A 493 7.74 -45.16 -31.51
C ASN A 493 7.52 -44.18 -32.67
N HIS A 494 7.80 -42.89 -32.48
CA HIS A 494 8.59 -42.12 -33.45
C HIS A 494 9.08 -40.77 -32.90
N ARG A 495 10.42 -40.68 -32.81
CA ARG A 495 11.28 -39.56 -33.24
C ARG A 495 11.16 -38.18 -32.55
N VAL A 496 12.16 -37.97 -31.69
CA VAL A 496 12.83 -36.73 -31.28
C VAL A 496 12.65 -35.54 -32.23
N GLU A 497 12.11 -34.43 -31.71
CA GLU A 497 12.52 -33.07 -32.07
C GLU A 497 12.58 -32.20 -30.80
N ASN A 498 13.72 -31.53 -30.64
CA ASN A 498 14.07 -30.67 -29.51
C ASN A 498 13.22 -29.39 -29.51
N GLU A 499 12.63 -29.02 -28.38
CA GLU A 499 12.07 -27.68 -28.17
C GLU A 499 13.02 -26.86 -27.25
N PRO A 500 13.43 -25.64 -27.67
CA PRO A 500 14.46 -24.87 -26.99
C PRO A 500 13.91 -23.97 -25.87
N ASP A 501 14.79 -23.71 -24.89
CA ASP A 501 14.73 -22.57 -23.97
C ASP A 501 14.35 -21.26 -24.69
N VAL A 502 13.23 -20.65 -24.28
CA VAL A 502 12.93 -19.24 -24.61
C VAL A 502 12.90 -18.42 -23.33
N VAL A 503 14.09 -18.09 -22.86
CA VAL A 503 14.36 -16.84 -22.15
C VAL A 503 14.54 -15.75 -23.22
N ARG A 504 13.66 -14.74 -23.26
CA ARG A 504 14.01 -13.31 -23.46
C ARG A 504 12.78 -12.42 -23.57
N GLY A 505 12.75 -11.40 -22.73
CA GLY A 505 11.82 -10.28 -22.81
C GLY A 505 11.99 -9.21 -21.73
N LEU A 506 13.13 -9.18 -21.03
CA LEU A 506 13.55 -8.03 -20.22
C LEU A 506 14.08 -6.96 -21.18
N VAL A 507 13.31 -5.90 -21.38
CA VAL A 507 13.83 -4.66 -21.98
C VAL A 507 14.47 -3.85 -20.86
N PRO A 508 15.79 -3.58 -20.91
CA PRO A 508 16.41 -2.61 -20.03
C PRO A 508 16.05 -1.20 -20.53
N VAL A 509 15.40 -0.41 -19.68
CA VAL A 509 15.27 1.03 -19.90
C VAL A 509 16.40 1.69 -19.10
N PHE A 510 17.41 2.18 -19.84
CA PHE A 510 18.43 3.09 -19.34
C PHE A 510 17.84 4.49 -19.07
#